data_AF-A0A5C6X041-F1
#
_entry.id   AF-A0A5C6X041-F1
#
_cell.length_a   1.000
_cell.length_b   1.000
_cell.length_c   1.000
_cell.angle_alpha   90.00
_cell.angle_beta   90.00
_cell.angle_gamma   90.00
#
_symmetry.space_group_name_H-M   'P 1'
#
loop_
_entity.id
_entity.type
_entity.pdbx_description
1 polymer ?
#
loop_
_entity_poly.entity_id
_entity_poly.type
_entity_poly.pdbx_seq_one_letter_code
_entity_poly.pdbx_strand_id
1 'polypeptide(L)'
;MSTSEIDAPLNLRKDRACIDDLLWRLDLPEGTNLDAMPAALEGVGLTRSGQASNLPMWVFFSAEEHRLLVVPATGRLQLRMHYATPREDRVSAASALAEQVDRALASCQK
;
A
#
# COMPACT_ATOMS: atom_id res chain seq x y z
N MET A 1 4.23 21.06 -11.54
CA MET A 1 3.86 19.70 -11.98
C MET A 1 2.77 19.24 -11.04
N SER A 2 1.52 19.19 -11.52
CA SER A 2 0.36 18.83 -10.70
C SER A 2 0.50 17.40 -10.21
N THR A 3 0.67 17.23 -8.90
CA THR A 3 0.23 16.03 -8.20
C THR A 3 -1.26 15.92 -8.47
N SER A 4 -1.66 15.03 -9.38
CA SER A 4 -3.05 14.60 -9.47
C SER A 4 -3.35 13.89 -8.15
N GLU A 5 -3.83 14.66 -7.18
CA GLU A 5 -4.44 14.14 -5.96
C GLU A 5 -5.61 13.29 -6.40
N ILE A 6 -5.55 12.00 -6.08
CA ILE A 6 -6.68 11.09 -6.26
C ILE A 6 -7.46 11.19 -4.96
N ASP A 7 -8.77 11.36 -5.07
CA ASP A 7 -9.69 11.25 -3.94
C ASP A 7 -9.75 9.78 -3.49
N ALA A 8 -8.73 9.37 -2.75
CA ALA A 8 -8.50 8.02 -2.28
C ALA A 8 -7.88 8.05 -0.89
N PRO A 9 -8.14 7.04 -0.05
CA PRO A 9 -7.78 7.07 1.36
C PRO A 9 -6.26 7.06 1.56
N LEU A 10 -5.84 7.44 2.78
CA LEU A 10 -4.44 7.46 3.21
C LEU A 10 -3.52 8.36 2.35
N ASN A 11 -4.06 9.44 1.79
CA ASN A 11 -3.31 10.40 0.97
C ASN A 11 -2.61 9.72 -0.22
N LEU A 12 -3.35 8.87 -0.95
CA LEU A 12 -2.85 8.14 -2.11
C LEU A 12 -2.31 9.09 -3.18
N ARG A 13 -1.04 8.89 -3.52
CA ARG A 13 -0.33 9.73 -4.50
C ARG A 13 0.60 8.93 -5.37
N LYS A 14 0.74 9.33 -6.64
CA LYS A 14 1.74 8.74 -7.54
C LYS A 14 3.15 8.93 -6.96
N ASP A 15 3.97 7.89 -7.02
CA ASP A 15 5.37 8.01 -6.62
C ASP A 15 6.17 8.79 -7.68
N ARG A 16 7.23 9.49 -7.28
CA ARG A 16 8.03 10.36 -8.16
C ARG A 16 8.78 9.58 -9.25
N ALA A 17 9.02 8.29 -9.05
CA ALA A 17 9.67 7.39 -10.01
C ALA A 17 8.66 6.54 -10.79
N CYS A 18 7.36 6.87 -10.73
CA CYS A 18 6.31 6.08 -11.34
C CYS A 18 6.33 6.23 -12.87
N ILE A 19 6.72 5.15 -13.56
CA ILE A 19 6.47 4.97 -14.99
C ILE A 19 5.14 4.21 -15.11
N ASP A 20 4.25 4.72 -15.96
CA ASP A 20 2.96 4.11 -16.31
C ASP A 20 2.06 3.72 -15.12
N ASP A 21 2.01 4.53 -14.07
CA ASP A 21 1.05 4.37 -12.97
C ASP A 21 1.18 3.06 -12.18
N LEU A 22 2.39 2.50 -12.13
CA LEU A 22 2.68 1.26 -11.39
C LEU A 22 3.05 1.49 -9.91
N LEU A 23 3.50 2.69 -9.54
CA LEU A 23 4.02 3.00 -8.20
C LEU A 23 3.23 4.11 -7.53
N TRP A 24 2.75 3.81 -6.33
CA TRP A 24 1.94 4.72 -5.54
C TRP A 24 2.40 4.73 -4.09
N ARG A 25 2.16 5.84 -3.40
CA ARG A 25 2.48 6.02 -2.00
C ARG A 25 1.23 6.30 -1.21
N LEU A 26 1.18 5.74 0.00
CA LEU A 26 0.22 6.07 1.03
C LEU A 26 1.00 6.59 2.25
N ASP A 27 0.31 7.34 3.09
CA ASP A 27 0.82 7.74 4.40
C ASP A 27 0.27 6.78 5.46
N LEU A 28 1.14 6.27 6.33
CA LEU A 28 0.70 5.50 7.50
C LEU A 28 0.07 6.47 8.51
N PRO A 29 -1.18 6.24 8.96
CA PRO A 29 -1.80 7.09 9.97
C PRO A 29 -0.96 7.14 11.26
N GLU A 30 -0.85 8.32 11.85
CA GLU A 30 -0.21 8.48 13.15
C GLU A 30 -0.94 7.64 14.21
N GLY A 31 -0.19 7.09 15.16
CA GLY A 31 -0.77 6.25 16.23
C GLY A 31 -1.12 4.82 15.80
N THR A 32 -0.90 4.43 14.54
CA THR A 32 -1.12 3.04 14.10
C THR A 32 -0.32 2.05 14.95
N ASN A 33 -1.00 1.04 15.50
CA ASN A 33 -0.38 -0.08 16.19
C ASN A 33 0.33 -1.01 15.21
N LEU A 34 1.63 -0.80 15.03
CA LEU A 34 2.49 -1.58 14.13
C LEU A 34 2.53 -3.08 14.45
N ASP A 35 2.32 -3.46 15.71
CA ASP A 35 2.33 -4.87 16.12
C ASP A 35 1.06 -5.61 15.65
N ALA A 36 -0.08 -4.92 15.59
CA ALA A 36 -1.36 -5.47 15.14
C ALA A 36 -1.53 -5.38 13.61
N MET A 37 -0.83 -4.46 12.95
CA MET A 37 -0.97 -4.18 11.52
C MET A 37 -0.79 -5.40 10.61
N PRO A 38 0.20 -6.30 10.79
CA PRO A 38 0.32 -7.48 9.92
C PRO A 38 -0.92 -8.36 9.93
N ALA A 39 -1.49 -8.65 11.11
CA ALA A 39 -2.69 -9.47 11.24
C ALA A 39 -3.92 -8.77 10.63
N ALA A 40 -4.04 -7.45 10.79
CA ALA A 40 -5.12 -6.69 10.18
C ALA A 40 -5.04 -6.70 8.64
N LEU A 41 -3.84 -6.57 8.07
CA LEU A 41 -3.62 -6.65 6.62
C LEU A 41 -3.94 -8.06 6.09
N GLU A 42 -3.54 -9.11 6.79
CA GLU A 42 -3.93 -10.48 6.46
C GLU A 42 -5.45 -10.68 6.52
N GLY A 43 -6.13 -10.09 7.51
CA GLY A 43 -7.59 -10.14 7.66
C GLY A 43 -8.37 -9.51 6.51
N VAL A 44 -7.77 -8.58 5.77
CA VAL A 44 -8.37 -8.03 4.54
C VAL A 44 -7.92 -8.76 3.28
N GLY A 45 -7.09 -9.81 3.36
CA GLY A 45 -6.62 -10.60 2.21
C GLY A 45 -5.25 -10.20 1.67
N LEU A 46 -4.47 -9.41 2.41
CA LEU A 46 -3.08 -9.09 2.05
C LEU A 46 -2.12 -10.05 2.75
N THR A 47 -1.52 -10.95 1.98
CA THR A 47 -0.69 -12.02 2.51
C THR A 47 0.76 -11.58 2.64
N ARG A 48 1.35 -11.79 3.82
CA ARG A 48 2.75 -11.45 4.05
C ARG A 48 3.65 -12.47 3.37
N SER A 49 4.53 -12.01 2.49
CA SER A 49 5.55 -12.84 1.83
C SER A 49 6.93 -12.41 2.32
N GLY A 50 7.30 -12.95 3.48
CA GLY A 50 8.64 -12.85 4.07
C GLY A 50 9.15 -11.43 4.39
N GLN A 51 10.43 -11.37 4.74
CA GLN A 51 11.24 -10.14 4.74
C GLN A 51 12.04 -10.13 3.44
N ALA A 52 11.70 -9.22 2.52
CA ALA A 52 12.52 -8.98 1.36
C ALA A 52 13.73 -8.14 1.80
N SER A 53 14.89 -8.79 1.96
CA SER A 53 16.20 -8.19 2.27
C SER A 53 16.46 -7.84 3.75
N ASN A 54 17.74 -7.57 4.06
CA ASN A 54 18.25 -7.09 5.35
C ASN A 54 17.65 -5.74 5.81
N LEU A 55 16.71 -5.18 5.06
CA LEU A 55 16.01 -3.95 5.42
C LEU A 55 14.77 -4.30 6.26
N PRO A 56 14.45 -3.51 7.32
CA PRO A 56 13.28 -3.70 8.15
C PRO A 56 12.01 -3.27 7.39
N MET A 57 11.62 -4.04 6.38
CA MET A 57 10.48 -3.80 5.51
C MET A 57 9.59 -5.04 5.50
N TRP A 58 8.28 -4.81 5.46
CA TRP A 58 7.30 -5.88 5.28
C TRP A 58 6.70 -5.79 3.88
N VAL A 59 6.55 -6.93 3.23
CA VAL A 59 5.97 -7.03 1.90
C VAL A 59 4.72 -7.90 1.98
N PHE A 60 3.61 -7.33 1.53
CA PHE A 60 2.33 -8.01 1.44
C PHE A 60 1.86 -8.08 0.00
N PHE A 61 1.11 -9.13 -0.34
CA PHE A 61 0.60 -9.41 -1.67
C PHE A 61 -0.92 -9.48 -1.66
N SER A 62 -1.57 -8.82 -2.62
CA SER A 62 -2.99 -9.04 -2.92
C SER A 62 -3.21 -10.32 -3.72
N ALA A 63 -4.47 -10.70 -3.92
CA ALA A 63 -4.83 -11.86 -4.75
C ALA A 63 -4.39 -11.66 -6.23
N GLU A 64 -4.34 -10.42 -6.69
CA GLU A 64 -3.92 -9.98 -8.03
C GLU A 64 -2.41 -9.73 -8.10
N GLU A 65 -1.64 -10.23 -7.13
CA GLU A 65 -0.19 -10.12 -7.02
C GLU A 65 0.35 -8.68 -6.93
N HIS A 66 -0.51 -7.71 -6.60
CA HIS A 66 -0.09 -6.36 -6.27
C HIS A 66 0.64 -6.36 -4.93
N ARG A 67 1.59 -5.44 -4.74
CA ARG A 67 2.44 -5.43 -3.56
C ARG A 67 2.20 -4.20 -2.72
N LEU A 68 2.03 -4.40 -1.42
CA LEU A 68 2.16 -3.35 -0.40
C LEU A 68 3.51 -3.50 0.29
N LEU A 69 4.34 -2.47 0.22
CA LEU A 69 5.58 -2.36 0.96
C LEU A 69 5.35 -1.44 2.14
N VAL A 70 5.68 -1.93 3.34
CA VAL A 70 5.59 -1.17 4.58
C VAL A 70 7.00 -0.95 5.11
N VAL A 71 7.34 0.31 5.40
CA VAL A 71 8.60 0.68 6.05
C VAL A 71 8.27 1.27 7.44
N PRO A 72 8.14 0.44 8.48
CA PRO A 72 7.72 0.87 9.83
C PRO A 72 8.56 2.04 10.37
N ALA A 73 9.88 2.00 10.17
CA ALA A 73 10.80 3.02 10.68
C ALA A 73 10.54 4.44 10.15
N THR A 74 9.83 4.58 9.03
CA THR A 74 9.55 5.88 8.39
C THR A 74 8.06 6.18 8.23
N GLY A 75 7.18 5.26 8.66
CA GLY A 75 5.75 5.36 8.41
C GLY A 75 5.37 5.36 6.92
N ARG A 76 6.26 4.90 6.04
CA ARG A 76 6.01 4.93 4.59
C ARG A 76 5.34 3.65 4.13
N LEU A 77 4.28 3.81 3.35
CA LEU A 77 3.61 2.75 2.62
C LEU A 77 3.78 2.99 1.10
N GLN A 78 4.04 1.93 0.35
CA GLN A 78 4.12 1.99 -1.12
C GLN A 78 3.32 0.85 -1.74
N LEU A 79 2.40 1.19 -2.63
CA LEU A 79 1.69 0.23 -3.46
C LEU A 79 2.43 0.05 -4.79
N ARG A 80 2.57 -1.19 -5.23
CA ARG A 80 3.09 -1.53 -6.55
C ARG A 80 2.07 -2.39 -7.28
N MET A 81 1.51 -1.84 -8.36
CA MET A 81 0.60 -2.59 -9.23
C MET A 81 1.40 -3.66 -9.97
N HIS A 82 0.77 -4.82 -10.18
CA HIS A 82 1.39 -5.87 -10.98
C HIS A 82 1.55 -5.40 -12.43
N TYR A 83 2.66 -5.70 -13.09
CA TYR A 83 2.99 -5.15 -14.41
C TYR A 83 2.02 -5.59 -15.51
N ALA A 84 1.34 -6.73 -15.32
CA ALA A 84 0.33 -7.24 -16.24
C ALA A 84 -1.02 -6.52 -16.14
N THR A 85 -1.21 -5.65 -15.15
CA THR A 85 -2.44 -4.85 -15.00
C THR A 85 -2.56 -3.88 -16.19
N PRO A 86 -3.68 -3.87 -16.93
CA PRO A 86 -3.92 -2.90 -18.01
C PRO A 86 -3.72 -1.47 -17.52
N ARG A 87 -3.19 -0.59 -18.39
CA ARG A 87 -2.78 0.75 -17.98
C ARG A 87 -3.97 1.57 -17.48
N GLU A 88 -5.10 1.44 -18.16
CA GLU A 88 -6.38 2.06 -17.85
C GLU A 88 -6.93 1.66 -16.46
N ASP A 89 -6.58 0.47 -15.98
CA ASP A 89 -7.08 -0.09 -14.72
C ASP A 89 -6.13 0.16 -13.53
N ARG A 90 -4.90 0.59 -13.76
CA ARG A 90 -3.90 0.75 -12.69
C ARG A 90 -4.31 1.75 -11.62
N VAL A 91 -4.99 2.82 -12.03
CA VAL A 91 -5.45 3.86 -11.10
C VAL A 91 -6.59 3.33 -10.23
N SER A 92 -7.56 2.63 -10.82
CA SER A 92 -8.67 2.03 -10.07
C SER A 92 -8.18 0.90 -9.17
N ALA A 93 -7.26 0.05 -9.65
CA ALA A 93 -6.64 -0.99 -8.86
C ALA A 93 -5.84 -0.44 -7.66
N ALA A 94 -5.06 0.63 -7.86
CA ALA A 94 -4.34 1.29 -6.78
C ALA A 94 -5.28 1.91 -5.74
N SER A 95 -6.40 2.50 -6.19
CA SER A 95 -7.41 3.09 -5.31
C SER A 95 -8.12 2.00 -4.49
N ALA A 96 -8.56 0.91 -5.12
CA ALA A 96 -9.19 -0.21 -4.44
C ALA A 96 -8.26 -0.86 -3.41
N LEU A 97 -6.98 -1.03 -3.75
CA LEU A 97 -5.98 -1.54 -2.81
C LEU A 97 -5.74 -0.57 -1.65
N ALA A 98 -5.73 0.75 -1.91
CA ALA A 98 -5.62 1.76 -0.86
C ALA A 98 -6.80 1.70 0.13
N GLU A 99 -8.03 1.55 -0.36
CA GLU A 99 -9.22 1.36 0.49
C GLU A 99 -9.15 0.09 1.33
N GLN A 100 -8.63 -0.99 0.77
CA GLN A 100 -8.44 -2.24 1.49
C GLN A 100 -7.42 -2.08 2.62
N VAL A 101 -6.32 -1.36 2.37
CA VAL A 101 -5.33 -1.02 3.39
C VAL A 101 -5.94 -0.11 4.46
N ASP A 102 -6.69 0.92 4.08
CA ASP A 102 -7.34 1.84 5.02
C ASP A 102 -8.28 1.12 5.99
N ARG A 103 -9.12 0.21 5.49
CA ARG A 103 -9.98 -0.64 6.33
C ARG A 103 -9.19 -1.48 7.32
N ALA A 104 -8.04 -2.04 6.91
CA ALA A 104 -7.18 -2.78 7.82
C ALA A 104 -6.60 -1.87 8.91
N LEU A 105 -6.09 -0.71 8.53
CA LEU A 105 -5.44 0.24 9.45
C LEU A 105 -6.42 0.87 10.43
N ALA A 106 -7.69 1.04 10.07
CA ALA A 106 -8.74 1.50 10.99
C ALA A 106 -8.85 0.60 12.23
N SER A 107 -8.65 -0.72 12.09
CA SER A 107 -8.64 -1.66 13.22
C SER A 107 -7.37 -1.60 14.09
N CYS A 108 -6.36 -0.85 13.65
CA CYS A 108 -5.06 -0.73 14.30
C CYS A 108 -4.86 0.61 15.02
N GLN A 109 -5.86 1.50 15.01
CA GLN A 109 -5.76 2.79 15.70
C GLN A 109 -5.84 2.57 17.22
N LYS A 110 -4.93 3.23 17.96
CA LYS A 110 -4.87 3.19 19.44
C LYS A 110 -5.74 4.27 20.05
#